data_AF-A0A528ATH9-F1
#
_entry.id   AF-A0A528ATH9-F1
#
_cell.length_a   1.000
_cell.length_b   1.000
_cell.length_c   1.000
_cell.angle_alpha   90.00
_cell.angle_beta   90.00
_cell.angle_gamma   90.00
#
_symmetry.space_group_name_H-M   'P 1'
#
loop_
_entity.id
_entity.type
_entity.pdbx_description
1 polymer ?
#
loop_
_entity_poly.entity_id
_entity_poly.type
_entity_poly.pdbx_seq_one_letter_code
_entity_poly.pdbx_strand_id
1 'polypeptide(L)'
;LHGGFVPYGGTFLCFADYARGAMRLSALMGQRVIYVMTHDSIGLGEDGPTHQPVEHLAMLRATPNLNVFRPADIIETAECWELALKSKNRPSVL
;
A
#
# COMPACT_ATOMS: atom_id res chain seq x y z
N LEU A 1 -15.12 -3.42 -7.64
CA LEU A 1 -15.97 -3.79 -8.79
C LEU A 1 -17.36 -4.27 -8.37
N HIS A 2 -17.50 -5.37 -7.62
CA HIS A 2 -18.82 -5.83 -7.15
C HIS A 2 -19.62 -4.76 -6.38
N GLY A 3 -18.93 -3.92 -5.59
CA GLY A 3 -19.59 -2.93 -4.72
C GLY A 3 -20.06 -3.55 -3.40
N GLY A 4 -20.51 -2.69 -2.48
CA GLY A 4 -20.98 -3.09 -1.14
C GLY A 4 -19.88 -3.28 -0.08
N PHE A 5 -18.61 -3.34 -0.47
CA PHE A 5 -17.48 -3.61 0.42
C PHE A 5 -16.32 -2.64 0.18
N VAL A 6 -15.47 -2.49 1.21
CA VAL A 6 -14.15 -1.84 1.10
C VAL A 6 -13.10 -2.91 1.34
N PRO A 7 -12.52 -3.50 0.29
CA PRO A 7 -11.55 -4.57 0.45
C PRO A 7 -10.21 -4.03 0.93
N TYR A 8 -9.57 -4.78 1.83
CA TYR A 8 -8.16 -4.61 2.16
C TYR A 8 -7.43 -5.95 2.04
N GLY A 9 -6.12 -5.91 1.80
CA GLY A 9 -5.26 -7.09 1.77
C GLY A 9 -3.86 -6.74 2.23
N GLY A 10 -3.20 -7.67 2.94
CA GLY A 10 -1.91 -7.41 3.56
C GLY A 10 -0.81 -8.40 3.14
N THR A 11 0.42 -7.90 3.03
CA THR A 11 1.65 -8.68 2.83
C THR A 11 2.87 -7.85 3.26
N PHE A 12 4.09 -8.30 2.98
CA PHE A 12 5.31 -7.51 3.17
C PHE A 12 5.51 -6.54 2.01
N LEU A 13 6.01 -5.33 2.28
CA LEU A 13 6.26 -4.32 1.26
C LEU A 13 7.22 -4.81 0.18
N CYS A 14 8.21 -5.62 0.54
CA CYS A 14 9.15 -6.23 -0.41
C CYS A 14 8.48 -7.17 -1.43
N PHE A 15 7.24 -7.61 -1.17
CA PHE A 15 6.46 -8.44 -2.08
C PHE A 15 5.40 -7.65 -2.86
N ALA A 16 5.36 -6.31 -2.74
CA ALA A 16 4.48 -5.47 -3.55
C ALA A 16 4.73 -5.65 -5.06
N ASP A 17 5.94 -6.04 -5.45
CA ASP A 17 6.29 -6.33 -6.84
C ASP A 17 5.48 -7.47 -7.46
N TYR A 18 5.10 -8.47 -6.66
CA TYR A 18 4.21 -9.54 -7.10
C TYR A 18 2.78 -9.04 -7.38
N ALA A 19 2.34 -8.01 -6.66
CA ALA A 19 1.00 -7.42 -6.80
C ALA A 19 0.97 -6.19 -7.72
N ARG A 20 2.13 -5.71 -8.21
CA ARG A 20 2.29 -4.44 -8.94
C ARG A 20 1.30 -4.27 -10.09
N GLY A 21 1.07 -5.33 -10.87
CA GLY A 21 0.11 -5.32 -11.97
C GLY A 21 -1.34 -5.04 -11.50
N ALA A 22 -1.76 -5.71 -10.43
CA ALA A 22 -3.10 -5.52 -9.84
C ALA A 22 -3.24 -4.15 -9.16
N MET A 23 -2.20 -3.70 -8.46
CA MET A 23 -2.17 -2.36 -7.85
C MET A 23 -2.34 -1.27 -8.91
N ARG A 24 -1.61 -1.38 -10.03
CA ARG A 24 -1.74 -0.46 -11.17
C ARG A 24 -3.14 -0.49 -11.77
N LEU A 25 -3.76 -1.66 -11.92
CA LEU A 25 -5.15 -1.77 -12.40
C LEU A 25 -6.12 -1.10 -11.43
N SER A 26 -5.96 -1.27 -10.12
CA SER A 26 -6.83 -0.61 -9.14
C SER A 26 -6.73 0.92 -9.22
N ALA A 27 -5.53 1.46 -9.45
CA ALA A 27 -5.31 2.89 -9.63
C ALA A 27 -5.93 3.42 -10.93
N LEU A 28 -5.73 2.70 -12.05
CA LEU A 28 -6.29 3.05 -13.36
C LEU A 28 -7.83 3.03 -13.36
N MET A 29 -8.42 2.04 -12.69
CA MET A 29 -9.88 1.88 -12.59
C MET A 29 -10.52 2.73 -11.47
N GLY A 30 -9.73 3.54 -10.76
CA GLY A 30 -10.19 4.34 -9.63
C GLY A 30 -10.83 3.52 -8.50
N GLN A 31 -10.38 2.29 -8.28
CA GLN A 31 -10.98 1.40 -7.29
C GLN A 31 -10.45 1.72 -5.89
N ARG A 32 -11.36 1.89 -4.94
CA ARG A 32 -11.02 1.96 -3.50
C ARG A 32 -10.63 0.58 -2.97
N VAL A 33 -9.34 0.28 -3.03
CA VAL A 33 -8.70 -0.91 -2.43
C VAL A 33 -7.61 -0.44 -1.47
N ILE A 34 -7.51 -1.07 -0.31
CA ILE A 34 -6.50 -0.75 0.70
C ILE A 34 -5.44 -1.87 0.74
N TYR A 35 -4.19 -1.50 0.52
CA TYR A 35 -3.05 -2.41 0.56
C TYR A 35 -2.27 -2.17 1.85
N VAL A 36 -2.14 -3.18 2.71
CA VAL A 36 -1.41 -3.09 3.98
C VAL A 36 -0.04 -3.75 3.80
N MET A 37 1.00 -2.95 3.61
CA MET A 37 2.34 -3.36 3.21
C MET A 37 3.31 -3.18 4.38
N THR A 38 3.37 -4.19 5.24
CA THR A 38 4.20 -4.22 6.46
C THR A 38 5.69 -4.46 6.15
N HIS A 39 6.55 -4.44 7.18
CA HIS A 39 7.99 -4.71 7.05
C HIS A 39 8.62 -3.81 5.97
N ASP A 40 8.52 -2.51 6.20
CA ASP A 40 8.68 -1.47 5.18
C ASP A 40 10.13 -1.06 4.90
N SER A 41 11.11 -1.72 5.52
CA SER A 41 12.50 -1.27 5.51
C SER A 41 13.48 -2.37 5.94
N ILE A 42 14.76 -1.98 6.00
CA ILE A 42 15.85 -2.78 6.60
C ILE A 42 15.62 -3.11 8.09
N GLY A 43 14.65 -2.48 8.75
CA GLY A 43 14.29 -2.76 10.15
C GLY A 43 13.79 -4.18 10.39
N LEU A 44 13.50 -4.96 9.34
CA LEU A 44 13.16 -6.38 9.43
C LEU A 44 14.31 -7.25 9.95
N GLY A 45 15.58 -6.93 9.64
CA GLY A 45 16.72 -7.67 10.18
C GLY A 45 17.03 -8.99 9.48
N GLU A 46 16.93 -10.11 10.20
CA GLU A 46 17.56 -11.39 9.89
C GLU A 46 17.09 -12.07 8.59
N ASP A 47 15.87 -11.77 8.15
CA ASP A 47 15.33 -12.28 6.87
C ASP A 47 16.11 -11.77 5.64
N GLY A 48 16.97 -10.76 5.83
CA GLY A 48 18.00 -10.37 4.88
C GLY A 48 17.48 -9.58 3.66
N PRO A 49 18.36 -9.34 2.67
CA PRO A 49 18.11 -8.36 1.62
C PRO A 49 16.93 -8.71 0.69
N THR A 50 16.54 -9.99 0.60
CA THR A 50 15.39 -10.40 -0.23
C THR A 50 14.05 -10.07 0.40
N HIS A 51 14.03 -9.65 1.67
CA HIS A 51 12.81 -9.26 2.39
C HIS A 51 12.81 -7.78 2.80
N GLN A 52 13.90 -7.07 2.56
CA GLN A 52 14.07 -5.68 2.96
C GLN A 52 13.84 -4.74 1.76
N PRO A 53 12.70 -4.03 1.71
CA PRO A 53 12.41 -3.14 0.60
C PRO A 53 13.32 -1.90 0.61
N VAL A 54 13.80 -1.50 -0.57
CA VAL A 54 14.66 -0.31 -0.75
C VAL A 54 14.03 0.70 -1.70
N GLU A 55 13.65 0.27 -2.89
CA GLU A 55 13.09 1.05 -4.00
C GLU A 55 11.55 1.09 -4.04
N HIS A 56 10.90 0.24 -3.25
CA HIS A 56 9.47 -0.03 -3.36
C HIS A 56 8.62 1.22 -3.12
N LEU A 57 8.99 2.09 -2.17
CA LEU A 57 8.31 3.37 -1.96
C LEU A 57 8.40 4.29 -3.17
N ALA A 58 9.54 4.33 -3.87
CA ALA A 58 9.70 5.15 -5.07
C ALA A 58 8.81 4.65 -6.20
N MET A 59 8.75 3.33 -6.40
CA MET A 59 7.85 2.70 -7.37
C MET A 59 6.37 2.99 -7.06
N LEU A 60 5.95 2.83 -5.80
CA LEU A 60 4.57 3.10 -5.41
C LEU A 60 4.21 4.57 -5.63
N ARG A 61 5.08 5.50 -5.21
CA ARG A 61 4.87 6.95 -5.39
C ARG A 61 4.88 7.39 -6.84
N ALA A 62 5.61 6.70 -7.71
CA ALA A 62 5.62 6.95 -9.14
C ALA A 62 4.34 6.46 -9.85
N THR A 63 3.53 5.60 -9.20
CA THR A 63 2.28 5.11 -9.79
C THR A 63 1.20 6.19 -9.72
N PRO A 64 0.65 6.66 -10.86
CA PRO A 64 -0.40 7.69 -10.85
C PRO A 64 -1.66 7.20 -10.13
N ASN A 65 -2.36 8.11 -9.46
CA ASN A 65 -3.62 7.85 -8.74
C ASN A 65 -3.52 6.72 -7.69
N LEU A 66 -2.40 6.65 -6.96
CA LEU A 66 -2.19 5.75 -5.83
C LEU A 66 -1.77 6.59 -4.61
N ASN A 67 -2.52 6.52 -3.50
CA ASN A 67 -2.04 7.11 -2.25
C ASN A 67 -0.99 6.17 -1.64
N VAL A 68 0.09 6.74 -1.11
CA VAL A 68 1.13 6.00 -0.41
C VAL A 68 1.37 6.68 0.93
N PHE A 69 0.91 6.03 1.99
CA PHE A 69 1.11 6.45 3.36
C PHE A 69 2.25 5.65 3.99
N ARG A 70 3.03 6.28 4.87
CA ARG A 70 4.09 5.64 5.65
C ARG A 70 4.08 6.27 7.05
N PRO A 71 3.12 5.88 7.90
CA PRO A 71 2.90 6.55 9.19
C PRO A 71 4.08 6.36 10.15
N ALA A 72 4.38 7.39 10.94
CA ALA A 72 5.48 7.39 11.89
C ALA A 72 5.09 6.89 13.30
N ASP A 73 3.79 6.89 13.63
CA ASP A 73 3.28 6.45 14.92
C ASP A 73 1.83 5.91 14.84
N ILE A 74 1.24 5.63 16.02
CA ILE A 74 -0.13 5.12 16.13
C ILE A 74 -1.20 6.13 15.70
N ILE A 75 -0.97 7.42 15.92
CA ILE A 75 -1.90 8.48 15.57
C ILE A 75 -1.91 8.65 14.05
N GLU A 76 -0.74 8.77 13.42
CA GLU A 76 -0.63 8.82 11.97
C GLU A 76 -1.18 7.57 11.30
N THR A 77 -0.99 6.39 11.91
CA THR A 77 -1.56 5.14 11.38
C THR A 77 -3.09 5.19 11.36
N ALA A 78 -3.73 5.67 12.43
CA ALA A 78 -5.18 5.82 12.50
C ALA A 78 -5.70 6.83 11.45
N GLU A 79 -5.04 7.97 11.31
CA GLU A 79 -5.38 9.01 10.32
C GLU A 79 -5.22 8.49 8.88
N CYS A 80 -4.15 7.74 8.59
CA CYS A 80 -3.94 7.14 7.27
C CYS A 80 -5.06 6.15 6.91
N TRP A 81 -5.54 5.36 7.88
CA TRP A 81 -6.70 4.49 7.68
C TRP A 81 -7.98 5.27 7.41
N GLU A 82 -8.22 6.35 8.15
CA GLU A 82 -9.37 7.23 7.91
C GLU A 82 -9.33 7.84 6.49
N LEU A 83 -8.17 8.36 6.09
CA LEU A 83 -7.95 8.90 4.74
C LEU A 83 -8.15 7.83 3.65
N ALA A 84 -7.66 6.62 3.86
CA ALA A 84 -7.83 5.50 2.94
C ALA A 84 -9.31 5.10 2.79
N LEU A 85 -10.06 5.03 3.90
CA LEU A 85 -11.50 4.72 3.89
C LEU A 85 -12.32 5.81 3.17
N LYS A 86 -11.93 7.08 3.32
CA LYS A 86 -12.55 8.22 2.64
C LYS A 86 -12.17 8.33 1.15
N SER A 87 -11.07 7.71 0.71
CA SER A 87 -10.60 7.78 -0.69
C SER A 87 -11.42 6.89 -1.64
N LYS A 88 -12.53 7.42 -2.16
CA LYS A 88 -13.48 6.62 -2.98
C LYS A 88 -13.00 6.27 -4.39
N ASN A 89 -12.09 7.06 -4.97
CA ASN A 89 -11.74 6.99 -6.40
C ASN A 89 -10.27 6.61 -6.64
N ARG A 90 -9.58 6.08 -5.63
CA ARG A 90 -8.19 5.65 -5.74
C ARG A 90 -7.84 4.60 -4.68
N PRO A 91 -6.93 3.67 -4.99
CA PRO A 91 -6.34 2.80 -3.99
C PRO A 91 -5.43 3.57 -3.01
N SER A 92 -5.21 2.97 -1.85
CA SER A 92 -4.25 3.46 -0.85
C SER A 92 -3.35 2.33 -0.39
N VAL A 93 -2.07 2.63 -0.22
CA VAL A 93 -1.07 1.77 0.44
C VAL A 93 -0.77 2.36 1.81
N LEU A 94 -0.78 1.52 2.83
CA LEU A 94 -0.31 1.80 4.18
C LEU A 94 0.84 0.88 4.52
#